data_AF-A0A1G1NUI8-F1
#
_entry.id   AF-A0A1G1NUI8-F1
#
_cell.length_a   1.000
_cell.length_b   1.000
_cell.length_c   1.000
_cell.angle_alpha   90.00
_cell.angle_beta   90.00
_cell.angle_gamma   90.00
#
_symmetry.space_group_name_H-M   'P 1'
#
loop_
_entity.id
_entity.type
_entity.pdbx_description
1 polymer ?
#
loop_
_entity_poly.entity_id
_entity_poly.type
_entity_poly.pdbx_seq_one_letter_code
_entity_poly.pdbx_strand_id
1 'polypeptide(L)'
;MIKYFINIVAGAISLMKGLFVTFKNLFSKAVTVQYPTQKLQMTERYRGLVDLRIEKCIKCYMCVKICPTACLALAHKETAEKKKEFVYFKYNMELCCFCGLCDQVCPTQAIYLNQIYEIAVYGRDKLRDIDLLNTEKYGEWAHPTVK
;
A
#
# COMPACT_ATOMS: atom_id res chain seq x y z
N MET A 1 -5.55 52.22 -34.61
CA MET A 1 -4.30 51.56 -35.05
C MET A 1 -3.25 51.43 -33.95
N ILE A 2 -2.83 52.51 -33.27
CA ILE A 2 -1.77 52.47 -32.24
C ILE A 2 -2.07 51.50 -31.07
N LYS A 3 -3.31 51.48 -30.55
CA LYS A 3 -3.72 50.55 -29.47
C LYS A 3 -3.61 49.07 -29.85
N TYR A 4 -3.81 48.72 -31.13
CA TYR A 4 -3.71 47.34 -31.60
C TYR A 4 -2.25 46.86 -31.61
N PHE A 5 -1.33 47.71 -32.06
CA PHE A 5 0.10 47.43 -32.02
C PHE A 5 0.64 47.29 -30.58
N ILE A 6 0.18 48.13 -29.66
CA ILE A 6 0.56 48.03 -28.23
C ILE A 6 0.14 46.67 -27.64
N ASN A 7 -1.06 46.19 -27.98
CA ASN A 7 -1.55 44.89 -27.51
C ASN A 7 -0.76 43.71 -28.10
N ILE A 8 -0.36 43.78 -29.37
CA ILE A 8 0.50 42.76 -29.99
C ILE A 8 1.86 42.70 -29.30
N VAL A 9 2.48 43.85 -29.03
CA VAL A 9 3.78 43.92 -28.35
C VAL A 9 3.67 43.42 -26.91
N ALA A 10 2.62 43.81 -26.18
CA ALA A 10 2.35 43.28 -24.84
C ALA A 10 2.15 41.76 -24.84
N GLY A 11 1.42 41.24 -25.83
CA GLY A 11 1.24 39.80 -26.06
C GLY A 11 2.56 39.08 -26.33
N ALA A 12 3.40 39.60 -27.22
CA ALA A 12 4.71 39.02 -27.52
C ALA A 12 5.64 38.99 -26.29
N ILE A 13 5.66 40.06 -25.49
CA ILE A 13 6.43 40.12 -24.23
C ILE A 13 5.93 39.05 -23.24
N SER A 14 4.62 38.85 -23.14
CA SER A 14 4.05 37.83 -22.25
C SER A 14 4.43 36.42 -22.68
N LEU A 15 4.46 36.15 -23.99
CA LEU A 15 4.82 34.86 -24.56
C LEU A 15 6.31 34.56 -24.36
N MET A 16 7.17 35.57 -24.56
CA MET A 16 8.61 35.46 -24.27
C MET A 16 8.90 35.23 -22.79
N LYS A 17 8.16 35.89 -21.88
CA LYS A 17 8.27 35.63 -20.43
C LYS A 17 7.89 34.19 -20.09
N GLY A 18 6.81 33.66 -20.67
CA GLY A 18 6.42 32.26 -20.50
C GLY A 18 7.47 31.28 -21.01
N LEU A 19 7.99 31.52 -22.22
CA LEU A 19 9.05 30.70 -22.80
C LEU A 19 10.34 30.72 -21.95
N PHE A 20 10.69 31.87 -21.36
CA PHE A 20 11.85 31.99 -20.47
C PHE A 20 11.70 31.12 -19.21
N VAL A 21 10.50 31.06 -18.62
CA VAL A 21 10.23 30.16 -17.48
C VAL A 21 10.37 28.70 -17.90
N THR A 22 9.82 28.32 -19.06
CA THR A 22 9.97 26.96 -19.60
C THR A 22 11.44 26.62 -19.86
N PHE A 23 12.20 27.55 -20.43
CA PHE A 23 13.63 27.38 -20.69
C PHE A 23 14.42 27.21 -19.38
N LYS A 24 14.09 27.97 -18.33
CA LYS A 24 14.68 27.79 -17.00
C LYS A 24 14.39 26.41 -16.42
N ASN A 25 13.16 25.91 -16.59
CA ASN A 25 12.78 24.57 -16.13
C ASN A 25 13.45 23.45 -16.92
N LEU A 26 13.77 23.66 -18.21
CA LEU A 26 14.44 22.66 -19.06
C LEU A 26 15.83 22.26 -18.51
N PHE A 27 16.56 23.19 -17.89
CA PHE A 27 17.87 22.91 -17.29
C PHE A 27 17.78 22.53 -15.80
N SER A 28 16.59 22.41 -15.24
CA SER A 28 16.39 22.00 -13.85
C SER A 28 16.59 20.50 -13.69
N LYS A 29 17.01 20.03 -12.50
CA LYS A 29 17.15 18.60 -12.23
C LYS A 29 15.78 17.91 -12.28
N ALA A 30 15.73 16.73 -12.88
CA ALA A 30 14.53 15.91 -12.93
C ALA A 30 14.15 15.43 -11.51
N VAL A 31 12.89 15.64 -11.12
CA VAL A 31 12.33 15.18 -9.83
C VAL A 31 11.84 13.72 -9.93
N THR A 32 11.85 13.14 -11.13
CA THR A 32 11.33 11.80 -11.41
C THR A 32 12.19 10.70 -10.78
N VAL A 33 11.54 9.71 -10.17
CA VAL A 33 12.17 8.45 -9.75
C VAL A 33 12.01 7.43 -10.88
N GLN A 34 13.12 6.82 -11.32
CA GLN A 34 13.13 5.87 -12.44
C GLN A 34 12.73 4.47 -11.98
N TYR A 35 11.42 4.20 -11.88
CA TYR A 35 10.90 2.86 -11.60
C TYR A 35 11.05 1.95 -12.84
N PRO A 36 11.47 0.67 -12.71
CA PRO A 36 11.68 -0.12 -11.50
C PRO A 36 13.12 -0.12 -10.95
N THR A 37 14.08 0.49 -11.64
CA THR A 37 15.50 0.48 -11.26
C THR A 37 15.77 1.20 -9.94
N GLN A 38 15.06 2.31 -9.70
CA GLN A 38 15.06 3.05 -8.44
C GLN A 38 13.66 2.97 -7.84
N LYS A 39 13.57 2.48 -6.60
CA LYS A 39 12.32 2.38 -5.85
C LYS A 39 12.29 3.39 -4.72
N LEU A 40 11.13 4.00 -4.49
CA LEU A 40 10.93 4.90 -3.36
C LEU A 40 10.86 4.09 -2.07
N GLN A 41 11.59 4.51 -1.04
CA GLN A 41 11.46 3.94 0.29
C GLN A 41 10.16 4.45 0.92
N MET A 42 9.25 3.54 1.26
CA MET A 42 7.99 3.90 1.89
C MET A 42 8.22 4.30 3.35
N THR A 43 7.35 5.17 3.87
CA THR A 43 7.41 5.61 5.26
C THR A 43 7.07 4.47 6.21
N GLU A 44 7.52 4.55 7.46
CA GLU A 44 7.25 3.53 8.49
C GLU A 44 5.74 3.31 8.73
N ARG A 45 4.90 4.32 8.47
CA ARG A 45 3.44 4.27 8.62
C ARG A 45 2.70 4.00 7.31
N TYR A 46 3.41 3.58 6.27
CA TYR A 46 2.77 3.18 5.03
C TYR A 46 1.84 1.99 5.26
N ARG A 47 0.69 2.01 4.58
CA ARG A 47 -0.35 1.00 4.71
C ARG A 47 -0.37 0.12 3.46
N GLY A 48 0.50 -0.88 3.43
CA GLY A 48 0.58 -1.89 2.38
C GLY A 48 -0.19 -3.15 2.70
N LEU A 49 0.35 -4.29 2.27
CA LEU A 49 -0.26 -5.60 2.46
C LEU A 49 -0.37 -5.97 3.96
N VAL A 50 -1.49 -6.60 4.31
CA VAL A 50 -1.73 -7.13 5.66
C VAL A 50 -0.87 -8.36 5.89
N ASP A 51 -0.16 -8.40 7.02
CA ASP A 51 0.66 -9.51 7.48
C ASP A 51 0.32 -9.88 8.94
N LEU A 52 0.72 -11.08 9.36
CA LEU A 52 0.46 -11.67 10.65
C LEU A 52 1.73 -12.30 11.24
N ARG A 53 2.10 -11.88 12.45
CA ARG A 53 3.04 -12.59 13.32
C ARG A 53 2.28 -13.65 14.09
N ILE A 54 2.34 -14.89 13.61
CA ILE A 54 1.56 -16.03 14.10
C ILE A 54 1.75 -16.23 15.61
N GLU A 55 2.99 -16.10 16.09
CA GLU A 55 3.37 -16.28 17.50
C GLU A 55 2.65 -15.32 18.46
N LYS A 56 2.33 -14.10 18.00
CA LYS A 56 1.68 -13.07 18.82
C LYS A 56 0.15 -13.17 18.81
N CYS A 57 -0.43 -13.96 17.90
CA CYS A 57 -1.87 -13.95 17.69
C CYS A 57 -2.61 -14.83 18.70
N ILE A 58 -3.46 -14.20 19.52
CA ILE A 58 -4.30 -14.87 20.53
C ILE A 58 -5.69 -15.30 20.02
N LYS A 59 -5.94 -15.19 18.69
CA LYS A 59 -7.21 -15.58 18.05
C LYS A 59 -8.46 -14.91 18.66
N CYS A 60 -8.40 -13.60 18.94
CA CYS A 60 -9.48 -12.85 19.62
C CYS A 60 -10.59 -12.29 18.70
N TYR A 61 -10.49 -12.45 17.38
CA TYR A 61 -11.47 -11.97 16.37
C TYR A 61 -11.64 -10.44 16.24
N MET A 62 -10.91 -9.62 17.00
CA MET A 62 -11.08 -8.16 16.93
C MET A 62 -10.80 -7.60 15.54
N CYS A 63 -9.75 -8.08 14.86
CA CYS A 63 -9.39 -7.67 13.51
C CYS A 63 -10.46 -8.02 12.47
N VAL A 64 -11.17 -9.14 12.64
CA VAL A 64 -12.28 -9.56 11.77
C VAL A 64 -13.51 -8.69 12.03
N LYS A 65 -13.85 -8.46 13.30
CA LYS A 65 -15.03 -7.69 13.70
C LYS A 65 -14.96 -6.21 13.32
N ILE A 66 -13.77 -5.61 13.38
CA ILE A 66 -13.59 -4.18 13.04
C ILE A 66 -13.53 -3.93 11.52
N CYS A 67 -13.30 -4.98 10.72
CA CYS A 67 -13.05 -4.83 9.30
C CYS A 67 -14.31 -4.29 8.58
N PRO A 68 -14.26 -3.10 7.95
CA PRO A 68 -15.44 -2.52 7.32
C PRO A 68 -15.92 -3.29 6.08
N THR A 69 -15.01 -4.03 5.42
CA THR A 69 -15.31 -4.80 4.21
C THR A 69 -15.39 -6.31 4.44
N ALA A 70 -15.26 -6.75 5.69
CA ALA A 70 -15.24 -8.18 6.07
C ALA A 70 -14.24 -9.03 5.25
N CYS A 71 -13.08 -8.46 4.89
CA CYS A 71 -12.09 -9.13 4.05
C CYS A 71 -11.22 -10.18 4.78
N LEU A 72 -11.34 -10.29 6.11
CA LEU A 72 -10.58 -11.22 6.94
C LEU A 72 -11.50 -12.31 7.48
N ALA A 73 -11.06 -13.56 7.40
CA ALA A 73 -11.78 -14.71 7.97
C ALA A 73 -10.85 -15.55 8.84
N LEU A 74 -11.25 -15.74 10.11
CA LEU A 74 -10.48 -16.45 11.13
C LEU A 74 -11.30 -17.62 11.69
N ALA A 75 -10.72 -18.79 11.80
CA ALA A 75 -11.26 -19.91 12.57
C ALA A 75 -10.19 -20.53 13.47
N HIS A 76 -10.61 -20.97 14.66
CA HIS A 76 -9.76 -21.71 15.59
C HIS A 76 -10.55 -22.86 16.20
N LYS A 77 -9.83 -23.90 16.62
CA LYS A 77 -10.36 -25.02 17.41
C LYS A 77 -9.77 -24.95 18.81
N GLU A 78 -10.52 -25.45 19.78
CA GLU A 78 -10.03 -25.60 21.15
C GLU A 78 -9.55 -27.04 21.35
N THR A 79 -8.28 -27.19 21.74
CA THR A 79 -7.68 -28.48 22.09
C THR A 79 -8.13 -28.90 23.50
N ALA A 80 -8.04 -30.19 23.83
CA ALA A 80 -8.40 -30.73 25.16
C ALA A 80 -7.71 -29.98 26.33
N GLU A 81 -6.54 -29.40 26.10
CA GLU A 81 -5.79 -28.56 27.06
C GLU A 81 -6.27 -27.09 27.15
N LYS A 82 -7.45 -26.74 26.61
CA LYS A 82 -7.98 -25.36 26.50
C LYS A 82 -7.07 -24.40 25.71
N LYS A 83 -6.17 -24.92 24.88
CA LYS A 83 -5.36 -24.12 23.95
C LYS A 83 -6.13 -23.90 22.65
N LYS A 84 -6.00 -22.69 22.08
CA LYS A 84 -6.61 -22.32 20.80
C LYS A 84 -5.61 -22.56 19.66
N GLU A 85 -5.95 -23.45 18.74
CA GLU A 85 -5.17 -23.71 17.52
C GLU A 85 -5.87 -23.11 16.30
N PHE A 86 -5.10 -22.55 15.36
CA PHE A 86 -5.69 -22.04 14.11
C PHE A 86 -6.26 -23.21 13.28
N VAL A 87 -7.45 -22.98 12.71
CA VAL A 87 -7.97 -23.80 11.60
C VAL A 87 -7.62 -23.12 10.28
N TYR A 88 -7.89 -21.82 10.17
CA TYR A 88 -7.44 -20.98 9.07
C TYR A 88 -7.40 -19.50 9.47
N PHE A 89 -6.60 -18.72 8.76
CA PHE A 89 -6.69 -17.27 8.76
C PHE A 89 -6.53 -16.74 7.33
N LYS A 90 -7.66 -16.50 6.67
CA LYS A 90 -7.73 -16.05 5.28
C LYS A 90 -7.86 -14.55 5.18
N TYR A 91 -7.26 -14.01 4.12
CA TYR A 91 -7.32 -12.61 3.74
C TYR A 91 -7.71 -12.47 2.26
N ASN A 92 -8.77 -11.71 2.01
CA ASN A 92 -9.23 -11.35 0.68
C ASN A 92 -8.74 -9.93 0.34
N MET A 93 -7.65 -9.84 -0.39
CA MET A 93 -7.05 -8.57 -0.81
C MET A 93 -7.97 -7.78 -1.74
N GLU A 94 -8.81 -8.47 -2.52
CA GLU A 94 -9.73 -7.83 -3.47
C GLU A 94 -10.71 -6.86 -2.79
N LEU A 95 -11.11 -7.17 -1.55
CA LEU A 95 -12.05 -6.38 -0.76
C LEU A 95 -11.36 -5.43 0.21
N CYS A 96 -10.03 -5.51 0.34
CA CYS A 96 -9.31 -4.72 1.33
C CYS A 96 -9.12 -3.28 0.85
N CYS A 97 -9.48 -2.31 1.69
CA CYS A 97 -9.25 -0.88 1.43
C CYS A 97 -8.00 -0.32 2.13
N PHE A 98 -7.16 -1.19 2.72
CA PHE A 98 -5.91 -0.81 3.40
C PHE A 98 -6.07 0.27 4.49
N CYS A 99 -7.21 0.28 5.18
CA CYS A 99 -7.53 1.31 6.18
C CYS A 99 -6.66 1.23 7.46
N GLY A 100 -6.11 0.06 7.81
CA GLY A 100 -5.28 -0.11 9.01
C GLY A 100 -6.03 -0.31 10.33
N LEU A 101 -7.36 -0.43 10.31
CA LEU A 101 -8.14 -0.65 11.55
C LEU A 101 -7.81 -1.98 12.24
N CYS A 102 -7.46 -3.01 11.46
CA CYS A 102 -7.08 -4.32 12.00
C CYS A 102 -5.78 -4.27 12.82
N ASP A 103 -4.82 -3.45 12.41
CA ASP A 103 -3.55 -3.21 13.12
C ASP A 103 -3.81 -2.44 14.44
N GLN A 104 -4.58 -1.36 14.36
CA GLN A 104 -4.90 -0.52 15.52
C GLN A 104 -5.69 -1.25 16.62
N VAL A 105 -6.63 -2.13 16.24
CA VAL A 105 -7.46 -2.86 17.20
C VAL A 105 -6.73 -4.04 17.83
N CYS A 106 -5.57 -4.46 17.29
CA CYS A 106 -4.92 -5.68 17.73
C CYS A 106 -4.22 -5.49 19.08
N PRO A 107 -4.68 -6.14 20.17
CA PRO A 107 -4.12 -5.92 21.50
C PRO A 107 -2.67 -6.42 21.64
N THR A 108 -2.28 -7.41 20.82
CA THR A 108 -0.93 -8.01 20.84
C THR A 108 -0.07 -7.58 19.65
N GLN A 109 -0.56 -6.66 18.81
CA GLN A 109 0.14 -6.22 17.58
C GLN A 109 0.60 -7.41 16.72
N ALA A 110 -0.27 -8.43 16.61
CA ALA A 110 0.01 -9.62 15.83
C ALA A 110 -0.23 -9.38 14.33
N ILE A 111 -1.31 -8.70 13.98
CA ILE A 111 -1.63 -8.31 12.60
C ILE A 111 -1.16 -6.88 12.36
N TYR A 112 -0.52 -6.63 11.22
CA TYR A 112 0.06 -5.32 10.89
C TYR A 112 0.02 -5.09 9.38
N LEU A 113 0.21 -3.85 8.94
CA LEU A 113 0.36 -3.53 7.52
C LEU A 113 1.85 -3.34 7.22
N ASN A 114 2.32 -4.02 6.18
CA ASN A 114 3.71 -3.95 5.75
C ASN A 114 3.90 -2.81 4.72
N GLN A 115 5.13 -2.68 4.22
CA GLN A 115 5.51 -1.67 3.24
C GLN A 115 5.45 -2.16 1.79
N ILE A 116 4.89 -3.35 1.55
CA ILE A 116 4.81 -3.93 0.21
C ILE A 116 3.65 -3.27 -0.53
N TYR A 117 3.95 -2.68 -1.68
CA TYR A 117 2.98 -2.03 -2.57
C TYR A 117 2.89 -2.70 -3.96
N GLU A 118 3.84 -3.58 -4.29
CA GLU A 118 3.91 -4.30 -5.57
C GLU A 118 3.14 -5.62 -5.52
N ILE A 119 1.82 -5.53 -5.42
CA ILE A 119 0.90 -6.67 -5.18
C ILE A 119 0.11 -7.10 -6.43
N ALA A 120 0.57 -6.70 -7.63
CA ALA A 120 -0.11 -7.02 -8.87
C ALA A 120 0.06 -8.50 -9.25
N VAL A 121 -1.04 -9.14 -9.69
CA VAL A 121 -1.07 -10.56 -10.09
C VAL A 121 -1.93 -10.75 -11.35
N TYR A 122 -1.64 -11.79 -12.13
CA TYR A 122 -2.33 -12.11 -13.39
C TYR A 122 -3.69 -12.82 -13.23
N GLY A 123 -4.22 -12.95 -12.01
CA GLY A 123 -5.48 -13.66 -11.75
C GLY A 123 -6.15 -13.19 -10.47
N ARG A 124 -7.49 -13.08 -10.49
CA ARG A 124 -8.30 -12.63 -9.35
C ARG A 124 -8.33 -13.67 -8.23
N ASP A 125 -8.24 -14.94 -8.59
CA ASP A 125 -8.14 -16.08 -7.67
C ASP A 125 -6.98 -15.93 -6.67
N LYS A 126 -5.83 -15.43 -7.13
CA LYS A 126 -4.65 -15.18 -6.29
C LYS A 126 -4.84 -14.10 -5.23
N LEU A 127 -5.89 -13.28 -5.33
CA LEU A 127 -6.19 -12.18 -4.39
C LEU A 127 -7.18 -12.56 -3.29
N ARG A 128 -7.99 -13.61 -3.48
CA ARG A 128 -9.18 -13.88 -2.65
C ARG A 128 -8.92 -14.73 -1.42
N ASP A 129 -7.99 -15.67 -1.51
CA ASP A 129 -7.75 -16.70 -0.49
C ASP A 129 -6.29 -16.70 -0.04
N ILE A 130 -5.76 -15.51 0.28
CA ILE A 130 -4.39 -15.41 0.82
C ILE A 130 -4.40 -15.99 2.23
N ASP A 131 -3.63 -17.07 2.44
CA ASP A 131 -3.44 -17.64 3.76
C ASP A 131 -2.38 -16.84 4.53
N LEU A 132 -2.82 -16.17 5.59
CA LEU A 132 -1.93 -15.39 6.45
C LEU A 132 -1.04 -16.28 7.34
N LEU A 133 -1.35 -17.55 7.48
CA LEU A 133 -0.56 -18.52 8.26
C LEU A 133 0.65 -19.06 7.46
N ASN A 134 0.65 -18.91 6.14
CA ASN A 134 1.78 -19.32 5.33
C ASN A 134 2.91 -18.28 5.43
N THR A 135 4.08 -18.69 5.94
CA THR A 135 5.28 -17.84 6.05
C THR A 135 6.00 -17.63 4.72
N GLU A 136 5.77 -18.49 3.72
CA GLU A 136 6.36 -18.38 2.38
C GLU A 136 5.53 -17.50 1.42
N LYS A 137 4.42 -16.92 1.91
CA LYS A 137 3.47 -16.10 1.12
C LYS A 137 4.09 -14.90 0.42
N TYR A 138 5.29 -14.47 0.83
CA TYR A 138 6.00 -13.33 0.24
C TYR A 138 6.90 -13.66 -0.94
N GLY A 139 7.04 -14.92 -1.36
CA GLY A 139 8.00 -15.30 -2.42
C GLY A 139 7.99 -14.39 -3.66
N GLU A 140 6.81 -14.12 -4.24
CA GLU A 140 6.67 -13.23 -5.42
C GLU A 140 6.63 -11.72 -5.08
N TRP A 141 6.35 -11.35 -3.84
CA TRP A 141 6.15 -9.95 -3.40
C TRP A 141 7.24 -9.44 -2.45
N ALA A 142 8.30 -10.23 -2.24
CA ALA A 142 9.36 -9.95 -1.29
C ALA A 142 10.16 -8.72 -1.73
N HIS A 143 9.84 -7.58 -1.14
CA HIS A 143 10.69 -6.42 -1.19
C HIS A 143 11.92 -6.64 -0.27
N PRO A 144 13.13 -6.19 -0.65
CA PRO A 144 14.34 -6.33 0.16
C PRO A 144 14.30 -5.60 1.50
N THR A 145 13.28 -4.79 1.76
CA THR A 145 13.01 -4.11 3.04
C THR A 145 12.21 -4.95 4.02
N VAL A 146 11.67 -6.09 3.60
CA VAL A 146 11.07 -7.10 4.48
C VAL A 146 12.19 -8.03 4.94
N LYS A 147 12.99 -7.54 5.88
CA LYS A 147 13.88 -8.37 6.71
C LYS A 147 13.37 -8.33 8.15
#